data_AF-E9SB20-F1
#
_entry.id   AF-E9SB20-F1
#
_cell.length_a   1.000
_cell.length_b   1.000
_cell.length_c   1.000
_cell.angle_alpha   90.00
_cell.angle_beta   90.00
_cell.angle_gamma   90.00
#
_symmetry.space_group_name_H-M   'P 1'
#
loop_
_entity.id
_entity.type
_entity.pdbx_description
1 polymer ?
#
loop_
_entity_poly.entity_id
_entity_poly.type
_entity_poly.pdbx_seq_one_letter_code
_entity_poly.pdbx_strand_id
1 'polypeptide(L)'
;MCRKAGIKADRFTAALAKAVRGYEEVPISEIKRRIEAGEFILQGNITDGEVLKRLLSLYGKFTAEGLECQLYAGDEPCEVQYFKNLLESYKETEEWTEYIMDIEARENDEE
;
A
#
# COMPACT_ATOMS: atom_id res chain seq x y z
N MET A 1 7.54 10.83 -17.80
CA MET A 1 7.34 11.22 -16.39
C MET A 1 7.15 9.94 -15.59
N CYS A 2 8.05 9.63 -14.66
CA CYS A 2 7.83 8.52 -13.73
C CYS A 2 6.76 8.96 -12.73
N ARG A 3 5.58 8.34 -12.79
CA ARG A 3 4.50 8.58 -11.82
C ARG A 3 4.89 7.92 -10.50
N LYS A 4 4.64 8.61 -9.38
CA LYS A 4 4.87 8.06 -8.04
C LYS A 4 3.66 7.23 -7.62
N ALA A 5 3.84 6.32 -6.68
CA ALA A 5 2.76 5.65 -5.98
C ALA A 5 2.99 5.78 -4.48
N GLY A 6 1.93 5.92 -3.69
CA GLY A 6 2.05 6.08 -2.25
C GLY A 6 0.79 5.72 -1.48
N ILE A 7 0.95 5.60 -0.17
CA ILE A 7 -0.14 5.32 0.77
C ILE A 7 -0.17 6.38 1.87
N LYS A 8 -1.37 6.82 2.22
CA LYS A 8 -1.65 7.67 3.38
C LYS A 8 -2.61 6.92 4.32
N ALA A 9 -2.55 7.25 5.61
CA ALA A 9 -3.46 6.73 6.62
C ALA A 9 -4.04 7.89 7.43
N ASP A 10 -5.24 7.70 7.96
CA ASP A 10 -5.98 8.68 8.75
C ASP A 10 -5.34 8.96 10.12
N ARG A 11 -4.75 7.92 10.75
CA ARG A 11 -4.21 8.01 12.11
C ARG A 11 -2.99 7.12 12.33
N PHE A 12 -2.19 7.50 13.32
CA PHE A 12 -1.03 6.73 13.76
C PHE A 12 -1.45 5.55 14.66
N THR A 13 -0.92 4.36 14.39
CA THR A 13 -1.01 3.19 15.28
C THR A 13 0.32 2.43 15.37
N ALA A 14 0.46 1.62 16.44
CA ALA A 14 1.63 0.77 16.62
C ALA A 14 1.75 -0.31 15.51
N ALA A 15 0.62 -0.87 15.07
CA ALA A 15 0.58 -1.83 13.96
C ALA A 15 1.08 -1.19 12.66
N LEU A 16 0.61 0.03 12.36
CA LEU A 16 1.07 0.81 11.22
C LEU A 16 2.58 1.07 11.29
N ALA A 17 3.06 1.58 12.43
CA ALA A 17 4.48 1.88 12.59
C ALA A 17 5.35 0.62 12.42
N LYS A 18 4.90 -0.52 12.95
CA LYS A 18 5.58 -1.81 12.79
C LYS A 18 5.62 -2.25 11.32
N ALA A 19 4.50 -2.12 10.61
CA ALA A 19 4.42 -2.52 9.20
C ALA A 19 5.29 -1.65 8.30
N VAL A 20 5.26 -0.32 8.48
CA VAL A 20 6.11 0.63 7.73
C VAL A 20 7.59 0.37 8.01
N ARG A 21 7.95 0.15 9.27
CA ARG A 21 9.33 -0.19 9.66
C ARG A 21 9.83 -1.53 9.13
N GLY A 22 8.93 -2.40 8.66
CA GLY A 22 9.30 -3.61 7.92
C GLY A 22 9.79 -3.34 6.50
N TYR A 23 9.52 -2.15 5.95
CA TYR A 23 9.90 -1.76 4.58
C TYR A 23 10.93 -0.63 4.55
N GLU A 24 10.89 0.30 5.51
CA GLU A 24 11.85 1.41 5.63
C GLU A 24 12.34 1.55 7.07
N GLU A 25 13.65 1.72 7.28
CA GLU A 25 14.21 2.04 8.61
C GLU A 25 13.96 3.50 8.98
N VAL A 26 12.70 3.86 9.21
CA VAL A 26 12.27 5.19 9.65
C VAL A 26 11.92 5.20 11.14
N PRO A 27 12.27 6.27 11.87
CA PRO A 27 11.91 6.38 13.28
C PRO A 27 10.39 6.57 13.43
N ILE A 28 9.84 6.06 14.53
CA ILE A 28 8.39 6.12 14.81
C ILE A 28 7.89 7.57 14.84
N SER A 29 8.70 8.50 15.37
CA SER A 29 8.40 9.93 15.39
C SER A 29 8.23 10.52 13.99
N GLU A 30 9.02 10.07 13.02
CA GLU A 30 8.92 10.50 11.62
C GLU A 30 7.64 9.97 10.98
N ILE A 31 7.31 8.69 11.20
CA ILE A 31 6.06 8.09 10.72
C ILE A 31 4.86 8.86 11.25
N LYS A 32 4.87 9.17 12.54
CA LYS A 32 3.81 9.95 13.18
C LYS A 32 3.70 11.35 12.56
N ARG A 33 4.83 12.04 12.35
CA ARG A 33 4.87 13.36 11.71
C ARG A 33 4.28 13.33 10.31
N ARG A 34 4.64 12.32 9.49
CA ARG A 34 4.11 12.17 8.11
C ARG A 34 2.58 12.06 8.12
N ILE A 35 2.02 11.28 9.04
CA ILE A 35 0.56 11.13 9.18
C ILE A 35 -0.08 12.45 9.59
N GLU A 36 0.45 13.09 10.63
CA GLU A 36 -0.07 14.39 11.13
C GLU A 36 0.01 15.50 10.07
N ALA A 37 0.98 15.42 9.17
CA ALA A 37 1.15 16.33 8.04
C ALA A 37 0.34 15.95 6.78
N GLY A 38 -0.36 14.79 6.78
CA GLY A 38 -1.07 14.29 5.60
C GLY A 38 -0.13 13.88 4.43
N GLU A 39 1.11 13.53 4.75
CA GLU A 39 2.14 13.09 3.81
C GLU A 39 2.06 11.58 3.54
N PHE A 40 2.77 11.12 2.51
CA PHE A 40 2.90 9.70 2.22
C PHE A 40 3.72 9.00 3.31
N ILE A 41 3.14 7.94 3.86
CA ILE A 41 3.79 7.12 4.88
C ILE A 41 4.85 6.23 4.22
N LEU A 42 4.47 5.65 3.08
CA LEU A 42 5.35 4.96 2.14
C LEU A 42 5.07 5.49 0.73
N GLN A 43 6.13 5.71 -0.06
CA GLN A 43 6.02 6.08 -1.48
C GLN A 43 7.12 5.41 -2.30
N GLY A 44 6.90 5.28 -3.60
CA GLY A 44 7.92 4.81 -4.54
C GLY A 44 7.51 5.03 -5.99
N ASN A 45 8.21 4.39 -6.92
CA ASN A 45 7.92 4.49 -8.34
C ASN A 45 6.77 3.55 -8.73
N ILE A 46 5.80 4.04 -9.50
CA ILE A 46 4.65 3.23 -9.91
C ILE A 46 5.04 2.11 -10.87
N THR A 47 6.14 2.28 -11.61
CA THR A 47 6.65 1.27 -12.55
C THR A 47 7.44 0.16 -11.86
N ASP A 48 7.63 0.26 -10.55
CA ASP A 48 8.36 -0.73 -9.76
C ASP A 48 7.36 -1.70 -9.14
N GLY A 49 7.32 -2.92 -9.66
CA GLY A 49 6.41 -3.96 -9.18
C GLY A 49 6.64 -4.34 -7.71
N GLU A 50 7.85 -4.20 -7.17
CA GLU A 50 8.10 -4.42 -5.74
C GLU A 50 7.46 -3.31 -4.89
N VAL A 51 7.58 -2.05 -5.31
CA VAL A 51 6.91 -0.92 -4.64
C VAL A 51 5.41 -1.15 -4.61
N LEU A 52 4.80 -1.54 -5.73
CA LEU A 52 3.36 -1.79 -5.79
C LEU A 52 2.92 -2.91 -4.82
N LYS A 53 3.68 -4.00 -4.74
CA LYS A 53 3.40 -5.09 -3.79
C LYS A 53 3.50 -4.65 -2.34
N ARG A 54 4.50 -3.83 -2.00
CA ARG A 54 4.66 -3.28 -0.64
C ARG A 54 3.47 -2.40 -0.27
N LEU A 55 3.02 -1.54 -1.20
CA LEU A 55 1.85 -0.69 -0.99
C LEU A 55 0.56 -1.50 -0.82
N LEU A 56 0.31 -2.50 -1.69
CA LEU A 56 -0.84 -3.41 -1.57
C LEU A 56 -0.82 -4.20 -0.26
N SER A 57 0.36 -4.70 0.14
CA SER A 57 0.54 -5.43 1.40
C SER A 57 0.28 -4.55 2.62
N LEU A 58 0.77 -3.30 2.60
CA LEU A 58 0.48 -2.34 3.67
C LEU A 58 -1.01 -2.01 3.73
N TYR A 59 -1.63 -1.75 2.59
CA TYR A 59 -3.06 -1.48 2.50
C TYR A 59 -3.87 -2.62 3.12
N GLY A 60 -3.62 -3.87 2.73
CA GLY A 60 -4.31 -5.04 3.30
C GLY A 60 -4.07 -5.23 4.80
N LYS A 61 -2.85 -4.94 5.30
CA LYS A 61 -2.56 -4.97 6.75
C LYS A 61 -3.32 -3.89 7.51
N PHE A 62 -3.42 -2.69 6.94
CA PHE A 62 -4.08 -1.56 7.57
C PHE A 62 -5.60 -1.76 7.60
N THR A 63 -6.20 -2.21 6.51
CA THR A 63 -7.64 -2.52 6.46
C THR A 63 -7.99 -3.67 7.41
N ALA A 64 -7.15 -4.71 7.51
CA ALA A 64 -7.34 -5.80 8.46
C ALA A 64 -7.29 -5.35 9.94
N GLU A 65 -6.57 -4.26 10.23
CA GLU A 65 -6.47 -3.64 11.55
C GLU A 65 -7.57 -2.56 11.78
N GLY A 66 -8.49 -2.38 10.83
CA GLY A 66 -9.57 -1.38 10.90
C GLY A 66 -9.08 0.07 10.78
N LEU A 67 -8.01 0.30 10.00
CA LEU A 67 -7.48 1.63 9.71
C LEU A 67 -7.99 2.14 8.36
N GLU A 68 -8.33 3.42 8.31
CA GLU A 68 -8.68 4.07 7.05
C GLU A 68 -7.39 4.48 6.34
N CYS A 69 -7.13 3.87 5.20
CA CYS A 69 -5.97 4.19 4.37
C CYS A 69 -6.38 4.41 2.92
N GLN A 70 -5.64 5.28 2.23
CA GLN A 70 -5.89 5.64 0.84
C GLN A 70 -4.60 5.45 0.03
N LEU A 71 -4.72 4.75 -1.10
CA LEU A 71 -3.66 4.62 -2.09
C LEU A 71 -3.72 5.77 -3.09
N TYR A 72 -2.57 6.18 -3.60
CA TYR A 72 -2.41 7.29 -4.53
C TYR A 72 -1.48 6.92 -5.69
N ALA A 73 -1.85 7.33 -6.90
CA ALA A 73 -0.99 7.33 -8.07
C ALA A 73 -0.69 8.78 -8.48
N GLY A 74 0.55 9.22 -8.23
CA GLY A 74 0.91 10.63 -8.25
C GLY A 74 0.23 11.36 -7.09
N ASP A 75 -0.57 12.36 -7.42
CA ASP A 75 -1.33 13.16 -6.46
C ASP A 75 -2.82 12.77 -6.42
N GLU A 76 -3.25 11.80 -7.23
CA GLU A 76 -4.64 11.37 -7.33
C GLU A 76 -4.90 10.12 -6.49
N PRO A 77 -5.98 10.09 -5.67
CA PRO A 77 -6.39 8.89 -4.97
C PRO A 77 -6.79 7.82 -5.99
N CYS A 78 -6.42 6.57 -5.74
CA CYS A 78 -6.70 5.45 -6.60
C CYS A 78 -7.19 4.25 -5.80
N GLU A 79 -8.02 3.44 -6.44
CA GLU A 79 -8.53 2.20 -5.87
C GLU A 79 -7.45 1.12 -5.85
N VAL A 80 -7.57 0.18 -4.91
CA VAL A 80 -6.70 -0.99 -4.83
C VAL A 80 -6.67 -1.78 -6.14
N GLN A 81 -7.81 -1.85 -6.86
CA GLN A 81 -7.93 -2.56 -8.13
C GLN A 81 -7.02 -1.98 -9.22
N TYR A 82 -6.80 -0.66 -9.24
CA TYR A 82 -5.90 -0.02 -10.19
C TYR A 82 -4.47 -0.58 -10.06
N PHE A 83 -3.99 -0.73 -8.82
CA PHE A 83 -2.67 -1.27 -8.54
C PHE A 83 -2.60 -2.79 -8.80
N LYS A 84 -3.67 -3.55 -8.49
CA LYS A 84 -3.76 -4.98 -8.84
C LYS A 84 -3.66 -5.20 -10.36
N ASN A 85 -4.44 -4.45 -11.14
CA ASN A 85 -4.43 -4.52 -12.61
C ASN A 85 -3.08 -4.09 -13.18
N LEU A 86 -2.47 -3.05 -12.61
CA LEU A 86 -1.14 -2.59 -13.03
C LEU A 86 -0.07 -3.65 -12.75
N LEU A 87 -0.14 -4.28 -11.58
CA LEU A 87 0.74 -5.39 -11.24
C LEU A 87 0.56 -6.57 -12.18
N GLU A 88 -0.68 -6.94 -12.51
CA GLU A 88 -1.02 -7.99 -13.49
C GLU A 88 -0.47 -7.67 -14.89
N SER A 89 -0.57 -6.42 -15.33
CA SER A 89 0.07 -5.97 -16.57
C SER A 89 1.60 -6.10 -16.53
N TYR A 90 2.23 -6.00 -15.35
CA TYR A 90 3.66 -6.30 -15.16
C TYR A 90 3.93 -7.81 -15.02
N LYS A 91 2.93 -8.63 -14.68
CA LYS A 91 3.04 -10.11 -14.57
C LYS A 91 3.15 -10.81 -15.92
N GLU A 92 2.76 -10.19 -17.03
CA GLU A 92 3.11 -10.71 -18.37
C GLU A 92 4.63 -10.89 -18.55
N THR A 93 5.44 -10.35 -17.62
CA THR A 93 6.90 -10.53 -17.61
C THR A 93 7.52 -11.42 -16.52
N GLU A 94 6.90 -11.75 -15.37
CA GLU A 94 7.43 -12.76 -14.41
C GLU A 94 6.49 -13.08 -13.20
N GLU A 95 6.42 -14.37 -12.82
CA GLU A 95 5.56 -15.10 -11.87
C GLU A 95 5.03 -14.39 -10.60
N TRP A 96 3.70 -14.31 -10.41
CA TRP A 96 3.08 -13.81 -9.15
C TRP A 96 1.73 -14.47 -8.77
N THR A 97 1.55 -15.77 -8.99
CA THR A 97 0.24 -16.44 -8.82
C THR A 97 -0.20 -16.60 -7.35
N GLU A 98 0.69 -16.58 -6.36
CA GLU A 98 0.32 -16.91 -4.97
C GLU A 98 -0.23 -15.76 -4.11
N TYR A 99 0.05 -14.48 -4.44
CA TYR A 99 -0.31 -13.36 -3.54
C TYR A 99 -1.74 -12.79 -3.74
N ILE A 100 -2.36 -13.00 -4.91
CA ILE A 100 -3.68 -12.42 -5.21
C ILE A 100 -4.81 -13.22 -4.54
N MET A 101 -4.67 -14.54 -4.41
CA MET A 101 -5.71 -15.40 -3.84
C MET A 101 -6.04 -15.07 -2.37
N ASP A 102 -5.08 -14.57 -1.58
CA ASP A 102 -5.29 -14.30 -0.15
C ASP A 102 -6.00 -12.94 0.11
N ILE A 103 -5.90 -12.00 -0.83
CA ILE A 103 -6.63 -10.73 -0.74
C ILE A 103 -8.08 -10.90 -1.21
N GLU A 104 -8.30 -11.63 -2.31
CA GLU A 104 -9.64 -11.84 -2.87
C GLU A 104 -10.51 -12.75 -2.00
N ALA A 105 -9.92 -13.69 -1.26
CA ALA A 105 -10.65 -14.54 -0.32
C ALA A 105 -11.27 -13.77 0.87
N ARG A 106 -10.85 -12.52 1.14
CA ARG A 106 -11.41 -11.68 2.22
C ARG A 106 -12.53 -10.74 1.77
N GLU A 107 -12.75 -10.60 0.46
CA GLU A 107 -13.82 -9.75 -0.10
C GLU A 107 -15.13 -10.53 -0.36
N ASN A 108 -15.17 -11.85 -0.12
CA ASN A 108 -16.32 -12.71 -0.44
C ASN A 108 -17.08 -13.28 0.78
N ASP A 109 -16.85 -12.74 1.99
CA ASP A 109 -17.52 -13.17 3.23
C ASP A 109 -18.59 -12.16 3.72
N GLU A 110 -19.01 -11.21 2.88
CA GLU A 110 -20.08 -10.23 3.20
C GLU A 110 -21.33 -10.31 2.30
N GLU A 111 -21.63 -11.47 1.69
CA GLU A 111 -22.96 -11.74 1.08
C GLU A 111 -23.80 -12.75 1.86
#